data_AF-A0A933QDG5-F1
#
_entry.id   AF-A0A933QDG5-F1
#
_cell.length_a   1.000
_cell.length_b   1.000
_cell.length_c   1.000
_cell.angle_alpha   90.00
_cell.angle_beta   90.00
_cell.angle_gamma   90.00
#
_symmetry.space_group_name_H-M   'P 1'
#
loop_
_entity.id
_entity.type
_entity.pdbx_description
1 polymer ?
#
loop_
_entity_poly.entity_id
_entity_poly.type
_entity_poly.pdbx_seq_one_letter_code
_entity_poly.pdbx_strand_id
1 'polypeptide(L)' 'MLRAGDALRFTPDEIEAFRKLGLDFDGARTQDDIDQTLARWADTLNDERPDLLEKIAVAMAKARGIPLPARLTRIR' A
#
# COMPACT_ATOMS: atom_id res chain seq x y z
N MET A 1 -11.53 -5.05 -9.10
CA MET A 1 -11.12 -3.81 -9.77
C MET A 1 -11.24 -4.04 -11.25
N LEU A 2 -12.05 -3.24 -11.92
CA LEU A 2 -12.17 -3.22 -13.37
C LEU A 2 -11.15 -2.23 -13.94
N ARG A 3 -10.50 -2.59 -15.04
CA ARG A 3 -9.56 -1.71 -15.76
C ARG A 3 -9.96 -1.61 -17.23
N ALA A 4 -9.90 -0.42 -17.79
CA ALA A 4 -10.14 -0.12 -19.19
C ALA A 4 -9.17 0.97 -19.66
N GLY A 5 -8.06 0.57 -20.28
CA GLY A 5 -6.92 1.46 -20.48
C GLY A 5 -6.40 1.96 -19.13
N ASP A 6 -6.23 3.28 -19.01
CA ASP A 6 -5.78 3.93 -17.77
C ASP A 6 -6.90 4.15 -16.75
N ALA A 7 -8.15 3.92 -17.14
CA ALA A 7 -9.29 4.04 -16.24
C ALA A 7 -9.41 2.79 -15.36
N LEU A 8 -9.67 3.01 -14.07
CA LEU A 8 -9.98 1.96 -13.11
C LEU A 8 -11.22 2.28 -12.29
N ARG A 9 -11.88 1.21 -11.84
CA ARG A 9 -13.04 1.29 -10.96
C ARG A 9 -13.04 0.13 -9.98
N PHE A 10 -13.23 0.46 -8.71
CA PHE A 10 -13.46 -0.50 -7.63
C PHE A 10 -14.95 -0.77 -7.45
N THR A 11 -15.28 -1.96 -6.97
CA THR A 11 -16.63 -2.22 -6.43
C THR A 11 -16.76 -1.62 -5.03
N PRO A 12 -17.99 -1.38 -4.53
CA PRO A 12 -18.19 -0.92 -3.15
C PRO A 12 -17.54 -1.85 -2.11
N ASP A 13 -17.65 -3.16 -2.32
CA ASP A 13 -17.05 -4.16 -1.41
C ASP A 13 -15.52 -4.10 -1.38
N GLU A 14 -14.89 -3.82 -2.53
CA GLU A 14 -13.44 -3.61 -2.61
C GLU A 14 -13.03 -2.36 -1.84
N ILE A 15 -13.74 -1.24 -2.04
CA ILE A 15 -13.50 0.00 -1.28
C ILE A 15 -13.61 -0.25 0.22
N GLU A 16 -14.65 -0.94 0.66
CA GLU A 16 -14.85 -1.24 2.08
C GLU A 16 -13.75 -2.15 2.64
N ALA A 17 -13.24 -3.10 1.85
CA ALA A 17 -12.11 -3.93 2.26
C ALA A 17 -10.82 -3.10 2.47
N PHE A 18 -10.56 -2.11 1.61
CA PHE A 18 -9.40 -1.22 1.76
C PHE A 18 -9.55 -0.24 2.92
N ARG A 19 -10.75 0.27 3.18
CA ARG A 19 -11.02 1.18 4.32
C ARG A 19 -10.71 0.55 5.66
N LYS A 20 -10.90 -0.77 5.80
CA LYS A 20 -10.49 -1.54 7.00
C LYS A 20 -8.98 -1.51 7.26
N LEU A 21 -8.18 -1.22 6.23
CA LEU A 21 -6.73 -1.06 6.30
C LEU A 21 -6.30 0.42 6.36
N GLY A 22 -7.26 1.35 6.44
CA GLY A 22 -7.00 2.80 6.40
C GLY A 22 -6.72 3.35 5.01
N LEU A 23 -7.00 2.59 3.95
CA LEU A 23 -6.84 3.01 2.56
C LEU A 23 -8.21 3.34 1.96
N ASP A 24 -8.45 4.59 1.59
CA ASP A 24 -9.67 4.97 0.86
C ASP A 24 -9.36 5.22 -0.61
N PHE A 25 -9.84 4.33 -1.47
CA PHE A 25 -9.76 4.48 -2.92
C PHE A 25 -11.08 4.97 -3.52
N ASP A 26 -12.03 5.41 -2.69
CA ASP A 26 -13.21 6.09 -3.21
C ASP A 26 -12.76 7.35 -3.98
N GLY A 27 -13.31 7.53 -5.17
CA GLY A 27 -12.83 8.55 -6.10
C GLY A 27 -11.58 8.23 -6.92
N ALA A 28 -10.82 7.15 -6.64
CA ALA A 28 -9.69 6.76 -7.49
C ALA A 28 -10.18 6.31 -8.88
N ARG A 29 -9.62 6.87 -9.95
CA ARG A 29 -9.99 6.58 -11.35
C ARG A 29 -8.80 6.17 -12.21
N THR A 30 -7.59 6.37 -11.72
CA THR A 30 -6.34 6.05 -12.42
C THR A 30 -5.36 5.33 -11.51
N GLN A 31 -4.33 4.70 -12.10
CA GLN A 31 -3.25 4.09 -11.31
C GLN A 31 -2.52 5.14 -10.45
N ASP A 32 -2.34 6.35 -10.97
CA ASP A 32 -1.71 7.46 -10.25
C ASP A 32 -2.50 7.86 -9.00
N ASP A 33 -3.84 7.76 -9.02
CA ASP A 33 -4.66 8.02 -7.83
C ASP A 33 -4.41 6.97 -6.75
N ILE A 34 -4.27 5.69 -7.14
CA ILE A 34 -3.94 4.60 -6.21
C ILE A 34 -2.55 4.85 -5.61
N ASP A 35 -1.57 5.17 -6.44
CA ASP A 35 -0.19 5.37 -6.03
C ASP A 35 -0.06 6.56 -5.07
N GLN A 36 -0.79 7.66 -5.32
CA GLN A 36 -0.86 8.80 -4.40
C GLN A 36 -1.47 8.43 -3.04
N THR A 37 -2.58 7.69 -3.02
CA THR A 37 -3.20 7.25 -1.76
C THR A 37 -2.28 6.32 -0.98
N LEU A 38 -1.62 5.37 -1.66
CA LEU A 38 -0.65 4.48 -1.03
C LEU A 38 0.56 5.22 -0.48
N ALA A 39 1.08 6.22 -1.21
CA ALA A 39 2.19 7.06 -0.75
C ALA A 39 1.81 7.80 0.54
N ARG A 40 0.67 8.49 0.57
CA ARG A 40 0.19 9.20 1.78
C ARG A 40 0.00 8.26 2.96
N TRP A 41 -0.54 7.07 2.73
CA TRP A 41 -0.71 6.06 3.78
C TRP A 41 0.64 5.55 4.31
N ALA A 42 1.61 5.31 3.43
CA ALA A 42 2.95 4.89 3.83
C ALA A 42 3.70 5.99 4.60
N ASP A 43 3.56 7.26 4.18
CA ASP A 43 4.13 8.41 4.89
C ASP A 43 3.52 8.53 6.29
N THR A 44 2.20 8.41 6.40
CA THR A 44 1.50 8.42 7.70
C THR A 44 1.98 7.29 8.60
N LEU A 45 2.15 6.07 8.06
CA LEU A 45 2.70 4.96 8.84
C LEU A 45 4.17 5.18 9.23
N ASN A 46 4.97 5.81 8.37
CA ASN A 46 6.36 6.11 8.68
C ASN A 46 6.47 7.08 9.86
N ASP A 47 5.58 8.07 9.93
CA ASP A 47 5.59 9.08 10.98
C ASP A 47 5.02 8.53 12.30
N GLU A 48 3.90 7.81 12.24
CA GLU A 48 3.18 7.37 13.43
C GLU A 48 3.65 6.01 13.95
N ARG A 49 3.96 5.07 13.06
CA ARG A 49 4.24 3.65 13.38
C ARG A 49 5.32 3.05 12.46
N PRO A 50 6.54 3.62 12.46
CA PRO A 50 7.62 3.17 11.56
C PRO A 50 7.94 1.68 11.73
N ASP A 51 7.80 1.13 12.95
CA ASP A 51 8.00 -0.29 13.23
C ASP A 51 7.03 -1.20 12.46
N LEU A 52 5.79 -0.74 12.24
CA LEU A 52 4.79 -1.47 11.48
C LEU A 52 5.09 -1.40 9.98
N LEU A 53 5.50 -0.24 9.47
CA LEU A 53 5.91 -0.09 8.08
C LEU A 53 7.09 -0.99 7.74
N GLU A 54 8.08 -1.12 8.64
CA GLU A 54 9.19 -2.06 8.46
C GLU A 54 8.72 -3.52 8.41
N LYS A 55 7.83 -3.93 9.32
CA LYS A 55 7.25 -5.29 9.30
C LYS A 55 6.51 -5.58 7.99
N ILE A 56 5.76 -4.61 7.46
CA ILE A 56 5.07 -4.73 6.17
C ILE A 56 6.09 -4.88 5.03
N ALA A 57 7.15 -4.06 5.02
CA ALA A 57 8.22 -4.16 4.03
C ALA A 57 8.93 -5.53 4.07
N VAL A 58 9.21 -6.05 5.27
CA VAL A 58 9.75 -7.41 5.48
C VAL A 58 8.83 -8.49 4.93
N ALA A 59 7.54 -8.43 5.27
CA ALA A 59 6.55 -9.38 4.80
C ALA A 59 6.43 -9.35 3.26
N MET A 60 6.40 -8.16 2.67
CA MET A 60 6.37 -7.98 1.20
C MET A 60 7.61 -8.55 0.52
N ALA A 61 8.80 -8.28 1.06
CA ALA A 61 10.05 -8.78 0.49
C ALA A 61 10.06 -10.32 0.48
N LYS A 62 9.64 -10.94 1.59
CA LYS A 62 9.51 -12.39 1.71
C LYS A 62 8.48 -12.94 0.70
N ALA A 63 7.32 -12.31 0.58
CA ALA A 63 6.27 -12.75 -0.34
C ALA A 63 6.68 -12.64 -1.82
N ARG A 64 7.51 -11.66 -2.16
CA ARG A 64 7.99 -11.41 -3.53
C ARG A 64 9.33 -12.08 -3.85
N GLY A 65 9.98 -12.71 -2.87
CA GLY A 65 11.31 -13.31 -3.03
C GLY A 65 12.41 -12.29 -3.34
N ILE A 66 12.23 -11.02 -2.95
CA ILE A 66 13.19 -9.94 -3.21
C ILE A 66 14.06 -9.69 -1.97
N PRO A 67 15.33 -9.30 -2.15
CA PRO A 67 16.19 -8.97 -1.02
C PRO A 67 15.68 -7.74 -0.28
N LEU A 68 15.78 -7.76 1.05
CA LEU A 68 15.49 -6.60 1.87
C LEU A 68 16.56 -5.51 1.67
N PRO A 69 16.18 -4.23 1.67
CA PRO A 69 17.15 -3.14 1.72
C PRO A 69 18.12 -3.30 2.90
N ALA A 70 19.37 -2.89 2.70
CA ALA A 70 20.46 -3.02 3.69
C ALA A 70 20.11 -2.42 5.07
N ARG A 71 19.25 -1.40 5.11
CA ARG A 71 18.77 -0.77 6.35
C ARG A 71 17.91 -1.71 7.19
N LEU A 72 17.12 -2.58 6.55
CA LEU A 72 16.17 -3.49 7.21
C LEU A 72 16.79 -4.86 7.56
N THR A 73 17.99 -5.15 7.06
CA THR A 73 18.74 -6.37 7.40
C THR A 73 19.59 -6.23 8.67
N ARG A 74 19.70 -5.02 9.24
CA ARG A 74 20.53 -4.75 10.43
C ARG A 74 19.83 -4.93 11.77
N ILE A 75 18.50 -5.05 11.79
CA ILE A 75 17.74 -5.18 13.04
C ILE A 75 17.52 -6.68 13.30
N ARG A 76 18.26 -7.22 14.28
CA ARG A 76 18.06 -8.56 14.87
C ARG A 76 17.66 -8.40 16.32
#